data_AF-A0A2N1TED3-F1
#
_entry.id   AF-A0A2N1TED3-F1
#
_cell.length_a   1.000
_cell.length_b   1.000
_cell.length_c   1.000
_cell.angle_alpha   90.00
_cell.angle_beta   90.00
_cell.angle_gamma   90.00
#
_symmetry.space_group_name_H-M   'P 1'
#
loop_
_entity.id
_entity.type
_entity.pdbx_description
1 polymer ?
#
loop_
_entity_poly.entity_id
_entity_poly.type
_entity_poly.pdbx_seq_one_letter_code
_entity_poly.pdbx_strand_id
1 'polypeptide(L)'
;MEILPFAIFYCTRHTRNSFPLYTYQTYIIQNNVITKEEYCFMKHAFYSAISFTVFMTALLFFPPSAMAKEKMRIAIMDLQGKNTSAAVTGTITSLIRTEIVNSGQFTVVERAQIDQIIKEQGLQMTGCTDQACAVEVGRLLSARMMLLGEVNTVGKSIIITIRIVDVERGTSDFAADETATQETIRAASKTIARKLAGMIQVKIDADMSRASKTNTGYYLRGLVPGWGQLYAEQPVKGYAFIGAFAASGGFLGYALYNYTQKRSEYEDLGAGTPTAVFNEKYDASQKAATMAWIATGVFSFVYVANIIDIVFFSKPDFRNDPNQTGLVIDNSTDFIISSLSRTIPESVEDSLVLGITRRF
;
A
#
# COMPACT_ATOMS: atom_id res chain seq x y z
N MET A 1 44.13 17.88 -31.58
CA MET A 1 43.60 19.17 -31.08
C MET A 1 43.24 19.97 -32.32
N GLU A 2 41.94 20.21 -32.55
CA GLU A 2 41.34 21.29 -33.39
C GLU A 2 39.85 20.99 -33.71
N ILE A 3 38.99 21.51 -32.84
CA ILE A 3 37.78 22.35 -33.07
C ILE A 3 37.21 22.44 -34.52
N LEU A 4 36.00 21.85 -34.70
CA LEU A 4 34.76 22.29 -35.44
C LEU A 4 34.85 23.05 -36.80
N PRO A 5 33.93 22.80 -37.78
CA PRO A 5 32.54 23.22 -37.60
C PRO A 5 31.42 22.32 -38.15
N PHE A 6 30.23 22.55 -37.58
CA PHE A 6 28.91 22.09 -37.97
C PHE A 6 28.61 22.33 -39.47
N ALA A 7 28.17 21.28 -40.17
CA ALA A 7 27.43 21.41 -41.43
C ALA A 7 25.96 21.08 -41.17
N ILE A 8 25.16 22.11 -40.93
CA ILE A 8 23.69 22.03 -40.93
C ILE A 8 23.26 22.15 -42.40
N PHE A 9 22.77 21.05 -42.99
CA PHE A 9 22.12 21.09 -44.30
C PHE A 9 20.74 21.74 -44.15
N TYR A 10 20.66 23.06 -44.41
CA TYR A 10 19.40 23.74 -44.67
C TYR A 10 18.97 23.47 -46.12
N CYS A 11 17.75 22.96 -46.29
CA CYS A 11 17.08 22.84 -47.58
C CYS A 11 16.60 24.25 -47.99
N THR A 12 17.29 24.92 -48.91
CA THR A 12 16.93 26.26 -49.40
C THR A 12 16.23 26.23 -50.76
N ARG A 13 15.18 27.05 -50.83
CA ARG A 13 14.21 27.29 -51.90
C ARG A 13 14.81 28.10 -53.07
N HIS A 14 14.47 27.70 -54.30
CA HIS A 14 14.66 28.29 -55.64
C HIS A 14 15.15 29.75 -55.83
N THR A 15 15.99 30.00 -56.86
CA THR A 15 15.77 31.05 -57.89
C THR A 15 16.57 30.86 -59.21
N ARG A 16 15.87 31.12 -60.33
CA ARG A 16 16.25 31.70 -61.66
C ARG A 16 17.01 30.92 -62.76
N ASN A 17 16.23 30.67 -63.82
CA ASN A 17 16.43 30.86 -65.28
C ASN A 17 17.66 30.27 -66.01
N SER A 18 17.39 29.31 -66.91
CA SER A 18 17.73 29.33 -68.35
C SER A 18 16.92 28.23 -69.10
N PHE A 19 16.14 28.64 -70.12
CA PHE A 19 15.32 27.84 -71.06
C PHE A 19 16.17 26.94 -72.02
N PRO A 20 15.62 26.10 -72.94
CA PRO A 20 14.25 25.57 -73.15
C PRO A 20 14.24 24.02 -73.34
N LEU A 21 13.14 23.27 -73.31
CA LEU A 21 12.22 23.04 -74.44
C LEU A 21 11.18 21.94 -74.08
N TYR A 22 10.04 22.03 -74.77
CA TYR A 22 8.95 21.07 -74.96
C TYR A 22 7.85 20.96 -73.88
N THR A 23 6.77 21.67 -74.19
CA THR A 23 5.36 21.38 -73.90
C THR A 23 5.05 19.90 -73.70
N TYR A 24 4.29 19.52 -72.66
CA TYR A 24 3.18 18.57 -72.81
C TYR A 24 2.10 18.79 -71.76
N GLN A 25 0.89 18.71 -72.27
CA GLN A 25 -0.41 18.80 -71.62
C GLN A 25 -0.65 17.59 -70.71
N THR A 26 -1.40 17.81 -69.64
CA THR A 26 -1.83 16.85 -68.64
C THR A 26 -2.52 15.62 -69.22
N TYR A 27 -2.11 14.42 -68.78
CA TYR A 27 -3.00 13.26 -68.63
C TYR A 27 -2.58 12.43 -67.42
N ILE A 28 -3.53 12.24 -66.50
CA ILE A 28 -3.51 11.30 -65.38
C ILE A 28 -3.59 9.89 -65.95
N ILE A 29 -2.71 8.96 -65.56
CA ILE A 29 -3.06 7.55 -65.24
C ILE A 29 -2.04 6.99 -64.23
N GLN A 30 -2.62 6.43 -63.16
CA GLN A 30 -2.16 5.43 -62.19
C GLN A 30 -0.68 5.01 -62.08
N ASN A 31 -0.32 4.84 -60.80
CA ASN A 31 0.68 3.94 -60.22
C ASN A 31 2.08 4.52 -59.93
N ASN A 32 2.23 4.84 -58.64
CA ASN A 32 3.36 4.40 -57.82
C ASN A 32 4.67 5.18 -57.95
N VAL A 33 4.69 6.41 -57.45
CA VAL A 33 5.93 7.06 -56.97
C VAL A 33 5.59 7.91 -55.74
N ILE A 34 5.58 7.30 -54.55
CA ILE A 34 5.74 8.06 -53.31
C ILE A 34 7.20 8.51 -53.30
N THR A 35 7.42 9.77 -53.63
CA THR A 35 8.73 10.40 -53.75
C THR A 35 9.43 10.42 -52.38
N LYS A 36 10.58 9.75 -52.33
CA LYS A 36 11.72 9.72 -51.39
C LYS A 36 11.93 10.78 -50.29
N GLU A 37 11.15 11.87 -50.19
CA GLU A 37 11.30 12.93 -49.19
C GLU A 37 10.70 12.59 -47.83
N GLU A 38 9.59 11.85 -47.76
CA GLU A 38 8.94 11.51 -46.48
C GLU A 38 9.74 10.48 -45.64
N TYR A 39 10.61 9.70 -46.29
CA TYR A 39 11.40 8.65 -45.63
C TYR A 39 12.51 9.19 -44.70
N CYS A 40 13.03 10.40 -44.94
CA CYS A 40 14.10 10.97 -44.13
C CYS A 40 13.57 11.62 -42.83
N PHE A 41 12.40 12.26 -42.92
CA PHE A 41 11.69 12.86 -41.77
C PHE A 41 11.19 11.79 -40.80
N MET A 42 10.68 10.66 -41.33
CA MET A 42 10.26 9.51 -40.50
C MET A 42 11.44 8.90 -39.72
N LYS A 43 12.62 8.72 -40.34
CA LYS A 43 13.77 8.11 -39.66
C LYS A 43 14.28 8.95 -38.49
N HIS A 44 14.37 10.27 -38.62
CA HIS A 44 14.83 11.14 -37.52
C HIS A 44 13.84 11.18 -36.34
N ALA A 45 12.54 11.15 -36.62
CA ALA A 45 11.50 11.04 -35.58
C ALA A 45 11.50 9.67 -34.89
N PHE A 46 11.82 8.59 -35.62
CA PHE A 46 11.86 7.24 -35.06
C PHE A 46 13.08 7.02 -34.14
N TYR A 47 14.26 7.50 -34.53
CA TYR A 47 15.47 7.37 -33.71
C TYR A 47 15.47 8.27 -32.46
N SER A 48 14.85 9.46 -32.53
CA SER A 48 14.69 10.32 -31.35
C SER A 48 13.69 9.74 -30.35
N ALA A 49 12.58 9.15 -30.84
CA ALA A 49 11.60 8.46 -30.01
C ALA A 49 12.21 7.22 -29.34
N ILE A 50 12.95 6.38 -30.08
CA ILE A 50 13.63 5.20 -29.54
C ILE A 50 14.64 5.59 -28.45
N SER A 51 15.46 6.62 -28.69
CA SER A 51 16.44 7.11 -27.70
C SER A 51 15.77 7.61 -26.41
N PHE A 52 14.64 8.32 -26.54
CA PHE A 52 13.86 8.78 -25.39
C PHE A 52 13.23 7.62 -24.61
N THR A 53 12.67 6.62 -25.30
CA THR A 53 12.17 5.40 -24.62
C THR A 53 13.28 4.62 -23.95
N VAL A 54 14.44 4.44 -24.58
CA VAL A 54 15.57 3.70 -24.00
C VAL A 54 16.09 4.44 -22.75
N PHE A 55 16.21 5.77 -22.80
CA PHE A 55 16.65 6.58 -21.65
C PHE A 55 15.62 6.57 -20.51
N MET A 56 14.32 6.62 -20.82
CA MET A 56 13.24 6.60 -19.82
C MET A 56 13.06 5.19 -19.21
N THR A 57 13.27 4.12 -19.99
CA THR A 57 13.31 2.75 -19.47
C THR A 57 14.56 2.47 -18.63
N ALA A 58 15.70 3.09 -18.94
CA ALA A 58 16.92 2.97 -18.14
C ALA A 58 16.80 3.70 -16.79
N LEU A 59 16.05 4.81 -16.74
CA LEU A 59 15.77 5.54 -15.51
C LEU A 59 14.79 4.78 -14.58
N LEU A 60 13.89 3.97 -15.14
CA LEU A 60 13.00 3.07 -14.39
C LEU A 60 13.69 1.80 -13.87
N PHE A 61 14.94 1.54 -14.31
CA PHE A 61 15.73 0.39 -13.89
C PHE A 61 16.87 0.74 -12.92
N PHE A 62 16.91 1.98 -12.41
CA PHE A 62 17.79 2.29 -11.27
C PHE A 62 17.22 1.57 -10.04
N PRO A 63 17.90 0.55 -9.49
CA PRO A 63 17.38 -0.15 -8.33
C PRO A 63 17.22 0.88 -7.20
N PRO A 64 16.03 0.99 -6.57
CA PRO A 64 15.88 1.84 -5.42
C PRO A 64 16.96 1.44 -4.42
N SER A 65 17.78 2.42 -4.03
CA SER A 65 18.77 2.27 -2.97
C SER A 65 18.14 1.46 -1.87
N ALA A 66 18.73 0.30 -1.53
CA ALA A 66 18.22 -0.56 -0.49
C ALA A 66 18.10 0.26 0.79
N MET A 67 16.89 0.73 1.10
CA MET A 67 16.62 1.40 2.35
C MET A 67 16.93 0.38 3.43
N ALA A 68 17.94 0.68 4.24
CA ALA A 68 18.33 -0.16 5.34
C ALA A 68 17.07 -0.44 6.17
N LYS A 69 16.66 -1.71 6.24
CA LYS A 69 15.48 -2.16 7.00
C LYS A 69 15.68 -1.72 8.45
N GLU A 70 14.93 -0.71 8.88
CA GLU A 70 15.01 -0.19 10.24
C GLU A 70 14.63 -1.30 11.21
N LYS A 71 15.54 -1.64 12.14
CA LYS A 71 15.33 -2.74 13.09
C LYS A 71 14.35 -2.31 14.16
N MET A 72 13.34 -3.14 14.40
CA MET A 72 12.33 -2.87 15.42
C MET A 72 12.97 -2.76 16.82
N ARG A 73 12.58 -1.72 17.57
CA ARG A 73 13.05 -1.48 18.93
C ARG A 73 12.22 -2.29 19.93
N ILE A 74 12.90 -3.10 20.75
CA ILE A 74 12.28 -3.98 21.76
C ILE A 74 12.89 -3.70 23.12
N ALA A 75 12.05 -3.57 24.13
CA ALA A 75 12.49 -3.45 25.52
C ALA A 75 12.16 -4.74 26.29
N ILE A 76 13.13 -5.17 27.11
CA ILE A 76 13.06 -6.41 27.89
C ILE A 76 13.10 -6.02 29.35
N MET A 77 11.99 -6.21 30.03
CA MET A 77 11.88 -5.96 31.47
C MET A 77 12.55 -7.08 32.25
N ASP A 78 12.99 -6.76 33.46
CA ASP A 78 13.52 -7.78 34.36
C ASP A 78 12.41 -8.78 34.72
N LEU A 79 12.72 -10.07 34.60
CA LEU A 79 11.76 -11.11 34.96
C LEU A 79 11.49 -11.08 36.46
N GLN A 80 10.29 -11.48 36.86
CA GLN A 80 9.91 -11.54 38.26
C GLN A 80 10.10 -12.93 38.86
N GLY A 81 10.80 -13.03 39.98
CA GLY A 81 10.99 -14.28 40.69
C GLY A 81 9.82 -14.59 41.62
N LYS A 82 9.08 -15.67 41.33
CA LYS A 82 8.19 -16.33 42.28
C LYS A 82 8.93 -17.53 42.88
N ASN A 83 9.07 -17.56 44.21
CA ASN A 83 9.84 -18.59 44.91
C ASN A 83 11.30 -18.75 44.41
N THR A 84 11.87 -17.70 43.83
CA THR A 84 13.19 -17.71 43.17
C THR A 84 13.96 -16.46 43.57
N SER A 85 15.29 -16.56 43.71
CA SER A 85 16.12 -15.40 44.05
C SER A 85 16.22 -14.40 42.89
N ALA A 86 16.39 -13.11 43.23
CA ALA A 86 16.59 -12.05 42.23
C ALA A 86 17.85 -12.28 41.38
N ALA A 87 18.89 -12.88 41.95
CA ALA A 87 20.13 -13.20 41.22
C ALA A 87 19.90 -14.22 40.10
N VAL A 88 19.15 -15.30 40.37
CA VAL A 88 18.82 -16.32 39.36
C VAL A 88 17.95 -15.72 38.27
N THR A 89 16.95 -14.94 38.67
CA THR A 89 16.00 -14.30 37.75
C THR A 89 16.68 -13.26 36.84
N GLY A 90 17.57 -12.44 37.38
CA GLY A 90 18.40 -11.50 36.61
C GLY A 90 19.38 -12.21 35.66
N THR A 91 19.88 -13.38 36.05
CA THR A 91 20.72 -14.22 35.17
C THR A 91 19.93 -14.72 33.96
N ILE A 92 18.72 -15.26 34.18
CA ILE A 92 17.84 -15.74 33.10
C ILE A 92 17.51 -14.58 32.14
N THR A 93 17.11 -13.43 32.70
CA THR A 93 16.81 -12.21 31.91
C THR A 93 18.00 -11.81 31.04
N SER A 94 19.22 -11.83 31.60
CA SER A 94 20.43 -11.45 30.88
C SER A 94 20.80 -12.42 29.76
N LEU A 95 20.54 -13.73 29.95
CA LEU A 95 20.72 -14.75 28.92
C LEU A 95 19.74 -14.54 27.76
N ILE A 96 18.46 -14.27 28.06
CA ILE A 96 17.43 -13.99 27.06
C ILE A 96 17.78 -12.70 26.29
N ARG A 97 18.14 -11.62 27.00
CA ARG A 97 18.56 -10.36 26.39
C ARG A 97 19.73 -10.57 25.43
N THR A 98 20.75 -11.30 25.86
CA THR A 98 21.90 -11.64 25.03
C THR A 98 21.51 -12.43 23.78
N GLU A 99 20.65 -13.46 23.88
CA GLU A 99 20.23 -14.25 22.72
C GLU A 99 19.37 -13.42 21.74
N ILE A 100 18.51 -12.52 22.24
CA ILE A 100 17.73 -11.60 21.39
C ILE A 100 18.66 -10.60 20.68
N VAL A 101 19.69 -10.06 21.35
CA VAL A 101 20.69 -9.20 20.71
C VAL A 101 21.48 -9.98 19.64
N ASN A 102 21.93 -11.20 19.98
CA ASN A 102 22.67 -12.07 19.07
C ASN A 102 21.87 -12.47 17.83
N SER A 103 20.54 -12.45 17.91
CA SER A 103 19.69 -12.68 16.74
C SER A 103 19.88 -11.63 15.64
N GLY A 104 20.39 -10.44 15.97
CA GLY A 104 20.66 -9.35 15.04
C GLY A 104 19.41 -8.70 14.42
N GLN A 105 18.21 -9.16 14.77
CA GLN A 105 16.93 -8.75 14.16
C GLN A 105 16.32 -7.50 14.81
N PHE A 106 16.69 -7.19 16.06
CA PHE A 106 16.06 -6.16 16.89
C PHE A 106 17.07 -5.17 17.44
N THR A 107 16.59 -3.95 17.70
CA THR A 107 17.30 -2.95 18.51
C THR A 107 16.85 -3.11 19.95
N VAL A 108 17.66 -3.76 20.78
CA VAL A 108 17.29 -4.02 22.18
C VAL A 108 17.62 -2.80 23.04
N VAL A 109 16.64 -2.33 23.82
CA VAL A 109 16.84 -1.24 24.78
C VAL A 109 17.69 -1.72 25.94
N GLU A 110 18.65 -0.89 26.34
CA GLU A 110 19.53 -1.19 27.46
C GLU A 110 18.79 -1.14 28.80
N ARG A 111 19.22 -1.98 29.75
CA ARG A 111 18.61 -2.05 31.09
C ARG A 111 18.62 -0.71 31.81
N ALA A 112 19.73 0.02 31.75
CA ALA A 112 19.90 1.29 32.45
C ALA A 112 18.88 2.35 31.98
N GLN A 113 18.52 2.34 30.69
CA GLN A 113 17.50 3.24 30.14
C GLN A 113 16.11 2.90 30.67
N ILE A 114 15.78 1.61 30.79
CA ILE A 114 14.52 1.14 31.38
C ILE A 114 14.46 1.57 32.86
N ASP A 115 15.51 1.29 33.63
CA ASP A 115 15.58 1.63 35.06
C ASP A 115 15.49 3.14 35.30
N GLN A 116 16.06 3.96 34.42
CA GLN A 116 15.96 5.42 34.48
C GLN A 116 14.52 5.89 34.26
N ILE A 117 13.85 5.41 33.22
CA ILE A 117 12.45 5.78 32.93
C ILE A 117 11.52 5.37 34.08
N ILE A 118 11.69 4.17 34.64
CA ILE A 118 10.88 3.71 35.78
C ILE A 118 11.05 4.64 36.99
N LYS A 119 12.29 5.07 37.28
CA LYS A 119 12.56 6.02 38.37
C LYS A 119 11.97 7.41 38.10
N GLU A 120 12.08 7.91 36.88
CA GLU A 120 11.56 9.22 36.49
C GLU A 120 10.03 9.29 36.58
N GLN A 121 9.34 8.21 36.20
CA GLN A 121 7.88 8.12 36.30
C GLN A 121 7.39 7.78 37.72
N GLY A 122 8.29 7.62 38.70
CA GLY A 122 7.94 7.24 40.06
C GLY A 122 7.29 5.86 40.17
N LEU A 123 7.49 5.00 39.16
CA LEU A 123 6.93 3.66 39.10
C LEU A 123 7.71 2.73 40.02
N GLN A 124 7.02 1.86 40.73
CA GLN A 124 7.68 0.85 41.55
C GLN A 124 8.21 -0.28 40.64
N MET A 125 9.50 -0.62 40.78
CA MET A 125 10.15 -1.73 40.04
C MET A 125 9.39 -3.06 40.16
N THR A 126 8.68 -3.27 41.27
CA THR A 126 7.86 -4.46 41.53
C THR A 126 6.40 -4.32 41.11
N GLY A 127 5.93 -3.11 40.78
CA GLY A 127 4.54 -2.81 40.43
C GLY A 127 4.29 -2.68 38.92
N CYS A 128 5.34 -2.56 38.11
CA CYS A 128 5.21 -2.51 36.64
C CYS A 128 5.04 -3.90 36.01
N THR A 129 4.20 -4.73 36.60
CA THR A 129 3.99 -6.12 36.17
C THR A 129 2.85 -6.22 35.17
N ASP A 130 2.02 -5.19 35.15
CA ASP A 130 0.82 -5.12 34.37
C ASP A 130 1.10 -4.65 32.95
N GLN A 131 0.27 -5.15 32.04
CA GLN A 131 0.30 -4.79 30.63
C GLN A 131 0.19 -3.27 30.43
N ALA A 132 -0.62 -2.58 31.24
CA ALA A 132 -0.78 -1.14 31.18
C ALA A 132 0.53 -0.38 31.47
N CYS A 133 1.25 -0.77 32.53
CA CYS A 133 2.52 -0.15 32.87
C CYS A 133 3.60 -0.43 31.83
N ALA A 134 3.65 -1.67 31.30
CA ALA A 134 4.57 -2.01 30.23
C ALA A 134 4.33 -1.17 28.96
N VAL A 135 3.07 -0.91 28.60
CA VAL A 135 2.72 -0.05 27.47
C VAL A 135 3.18 1.40 27.70
N GLU A 136 2.99 1.94 28.89
CA GLU A 136 3.41 3.29 29.25
C GLU A 136 4.94 3.45 29.18
N VAL A 137 5.69 2.56 29.83
CA VAL A 137 7.16 2.55 29.79
C VAL A 137 7.66 2.31 28.36
N GLY A 138 7.02 1.42 27.62
CA GLY A 138 7.35 1.13 26.22
C GLY A 138 7.22 2.35 25.31
N ARG A 139 6.17 3.17 25.50
CA ARG A 139 5.97 4.42 24.74
C ARG A 139 7.08 5.43 25.01
N LEU A 140 7.50 5.58 26.27
CA LEU A 140 8.59 6.50 26.64
C LEU A 140 9.95 6.06 26.07
N LEU A 141 10.16 4.76 25.93
CA LEU A 141 11.38 4.20 25.33
C LEU A 141 11.35 4.13 23.79
N SER A 142 10.25 4.53 23.17
CA SER A 142 9.96 4.29 21.74
C SER A 142 10.16 2.82 21.37
N ALA A 143 9.81 1.90 22.27
CA ALA A 143 9.83 0.47 22.03
C ALA A 143 8.46 0.05 21.50
N ARG A 144 8.43 -0.69 20.38
CA ARG A 144 7.17 -1.17 19.78
C ARG A 144 6.66 -2.43 20.48
N MET A 145 7.57 -3.21 21.05
CA MET A 145 7.28 -4.44 21.76
C MET A 145 7.95 -4.44 23.14
N MET A 146 7.22 -4.91 24.14
CA MET A 146 7.70 -5.09 25.50
C MET A 146 7.68 -6.57 25.87
N LEU A 147 8.80 -7.08 26.38
CA LEU A 147 8.92 -8.42 26.90
C LEU A 147 8.82 -8.38 28.43
N LEU A 148 7.81 -9.08 28.95
CA LEU A 148 7.51 -9.27 30.35
C LEU A 148 7.62 -10.74 30.70
N GLY A 149 7.87 -11.08 31.96
CA GLY A 149 7.77 -12.48 32.36
C GLY A 149 8.07 -12.73 33.81
N GLU A 150 7.86 -13.97 34.19
CA GLU A 150 8.05 -14.48 35.54
C GLU A 150 8.80 -15.80 35.52
N VAL A 151 9.53 -16.05 36.60
CA VAL A 151 10.31 -17.26 36.84
C VAL A 151 9.78 -17.85 38.13
N ASN A 152 9.22 -19.05 38.06
CA ASN A 152 8.66 -19.75 39.20
C ASN A 152 9.47 -21.03 39.48
N THR A 153 9.95 -21.20 40.71
CA THR A 153 10.65 -22.44 41.11
C THR A 153 9.68 -23.36 41.85
N VAL A 154 9.58 -24.60 41.35
CA VAL A 154 8.77 -25.68 41.94
C VAL A 154 9.68 -26.89 42.16
N GLY A 155 10.10 -27.11 43.41
CA GLY A 155 11.03 -28.18 43.76
C GLY A 155 12.40 -27.99 43.11
N LYS A 156 12.75 -28.86 42.15
CA LYS A 156 14.01 -28.78 41.36
C LYS A 156 13.82 -28.17 39.97
N SER A 157 12.58 -27.88 39.61
CA SER A 157 12.22 -27.35 38.30
C SER A 157 11.98 -25.84 38.38
N ILE A 158 12.41 -25.13 37.36
CA ILE A 158 12.25 -23.69 37.17
C ILE A 158 11.38 -23.51 35.93
N ILE A 159 10.21 -22.92 36.10
CA ILE A 159 9.28 -22.60 35.01
C ILE A 159 9.49 -21.13 34.66
N ILE A 160 9.85 -20.86 33.41
CA ILE A 160 10.04 -19.51 32.89
C ILE A 160 8.84 -19.22 31.99
N THR A 161 8.06 -18.19 32.33
CA THR A 161 6.92 -17.75 31.54
C THR A 161 7.17 -16.33 31.03
N ILE A 162 7.11 -16.14 29.72
CA ILE A 162 7.38 -14.88 29.05
C ILE A 162 6.15 -14.48 28.23
N ARG A 163 5.84 -13.19 28.25
CA ARG A 163 4.74 -12.56 27.51
C ARG A 163 5.28 -11.37 26.74
N ILE A 164 4.83 -11.21 25.50
CA ILE A 164 5.13 -10.06 24.65
C ILE A 164 3.89 -9.19 24.55
N VAL A 165 4.07 -7.89 24.77
CA VAL A 165 3.03 -6.88 24.68
C VAL A 165 3.33 -5.92 23.54
N ASP A 166 2.34 -5.73 22.67
CA ASP A 166 2.34 -4.70 21.63
C ASP A 166 2.05 -3.35 22.28
N VAL A 167 3.01 -2.42 22.21
CA VAL A 167 2.90 -1.10 22.85
C VAL A 167 1.92 -0.20 22.09
N GLU A 168 1.77 -0.40 20.79
CA GLU A 168 0.86 0.38 19.95
C GLU A 168 -0.59 -0.07 20.17
N ARG A 169 -0.83 -1.39 20.22
CA ARG A 169 -2.18 -1.96 20.41
C ARG A 169 -2.58 -2.05 21.88
N GLY A 170 -1.61 -2.03 22.78
CA GLY A 170 -1.83 -2.23 24.21
C GLY A 170 -2.33 -3.63 24.54
N THR A 171 -2.07 -4.64 23.71
CA THR A 171 -2.53 -6.03 23.85
C THR A 171 -1.35 -7.01 24.05
N SER A 172 -1.54 -8.05 24.86
CA SER A 172 -0.59 -9.18 24.97
C SER A 172 -0.70 -10.06 23.72
N ASP A 173 0.34 -10.10 22.89
CA ASP A 173 0.33 -10.83 21.62
C ASP A 173 0.67 -12.30 21.76
N PHE A 174 1.73 -12.60 22.50
CA PHE A 174 2.33 -13.93 22.56
C PHE A 174 2.73 -14.26 23.98
N ALA A 175 2.58 -15.52 24.34
CA ALA A 175 3.14 -16.08 25.55
C ALA A 175 3.90 -17.35 25.20
N ALA A 176 5.05 -17.55 25.84
CA ALA A 176 5.79 -18.79 25.77
C ALA A 176 6.25 -19.14 27.18
N ASP A 177 6.15 -20.41 27.51
CA ASP A 177 6.71 -20.98 28.72
C ASP A 177 7.72 -22.08 28.36
N GLU A 178 8.71 -22.27 29.24
CA GLU A 178 9.69 -23.33 29.17
C GLU A 178 10.01 -23.82 30.59
N THR A 179 10.06 -25.13 30.78
CA THR A 179 10.47 -25.73 32.06
C THR A 179 11.93 -26.15 31.98
N ALA A 180 12.71 -25.73 32.98
CA ALA A 180 14.14 -25.99 33.09
C ALA A 180 14.50 -26.56 34.46
N THR A 181 15.73 -27.04 34.59
CA THR A 181 16.41 -27.32 35.86
C THR A 181 17.60 -26.36 35.99
N GLN A 182 18.24 -26.30 37.16
CA GLN A 182 19.41 -25.43 37.35
C GLN A 182 20.53 -25.70 36.33
N GLU A 183 20.71 -26.95 35.91
CA GLU A 183 21.75 -27.35 34.95
C GLU A 183 21.38 -26.98 33.50
N THR A 184 20.08 -26.99 33.17
CA THR A 184 19.57 -26.76 31.81
C THR A 184 19.10 -25.32 31.56
N ILE A 185 19.19 -24.45 32.57
CA ILE A 185 18.72 -23.06 32.55
C ILE A 185 19.22 -22.25 31.35
N ARG A 186 20.49 -22.47 30.95
CA ARG A 186 21.11 -21.80 29.80
C ARG A 186 20.50 -22.26 28.48
N ALA A 187 20.27 -23.57 28.34
CA ALA A 187 19.65 -24.14 27.15
C ALA A 187 18.19 -23.68 27.03
N ALA A 188 17.43 -23.74 28.12
CA ALA A 188 16.05 -23.29 28.18
C ALA A 188 15.91 -21.79 27.82
N SER A 189 16.76 -20.93 28.40
CA SER A 189 16.79 -19.48 28.09
C SER A 189 17.07 -19.21 26.61
N LYS A 190 17.88 -20.06 25.97
CA LYS A 190 18.20 -19.97 24.55
C LYS A 190 17.02 -20.41 23.68
N THR A 191 16.39 -21.53 24.02
CA THR A 191 15.24 -22.08 23.31
C THR A 191 14.07 -21.09 23.33
N ILE A 192 13.74 -20.55 24.51
CA ILE A 192 12.64 -19.60 24.66
C ILE A 192 12.92 -18.30 23.90
N ALA A 193 14.15 -17.76 23.96
CA ALA A 193 14.51 -16.53 23.25
C ALA A 193 14.40 -16.70 21.72
N ARG A 194 14.83 -17.84 21.17
CA ARG A 194 14.69 -18.14 19.73
C ARG A 194 13.23 -18.30 19.31
N LYS A 195 12.44 -19.00 20.13
CA LYS A 195 11.01 -19.21 19.90
C LYS A 195 10.27 -17.87 19.87
N LEU A 196 10.58 -16.97 20.81
CA LEU A 196 10.03 -15.61 20.85
C LEU A 196 10.49 -14.77 19.65
N ALA A 197 11.79 -14.76 19.34
CA ALA A 197 12.32 -14.03 18.18
C ALA A 197 11.66 -14.45 16.87
N GLY A 198 11.45 -15.77 16.67
CA GLY A 198 10.76 -16.30 15.50
C GLY A 198 9.30 -15.86 15.41
N MET A 199 8.55 -15.91 16.52
CA MET A 199 7.16 -15.44 16.56
C MET A 199 7.05 -13.94 16.29
N ILE A 200 7.95 -13.14 16.88
CA ILE A 200 8.02 -11.71 16.63
C ILE A 200 8.27 -11.45 15.15
N GLN A 201 9.23 -12.15 14.52
CA GLN A 201 9.56 -11.95 13.11
C GLN A 201 8.39 -12.24 12.18
N VAL A 202 7.64 -13.33 12.41
CA VAL A 202 6.43 -13.64 11.62
C VAL A 202 5.39 -12.53 11.73
N LYS A 203 5.15 -12.00 12.94
CA LYS A 203 4.23 -10.88 13.13
C LYS A 203 4.75 -9.60 12.46
N ILE A 204 6.06 -9.34 12.52
CA ILE A 204 6.68 -8.19 11.86
C ILE A 204 6.52 -8.27 10.35
N ASP A 205 6.76 -9.43 9.74
CA ASP A 205 6.65 -9.55 8.28
C ASP A 205 5.18 -9.47 7.83
N ALA A 206 4.24 -9.96 8.65
CA ALA A 206 2.80 -9.75 8.46
C ALA A 206 2.37 -8.27 8.62
N ASP A 207 2.89 -7.58 9.64
CA ASP A 207 2.60 -6.16 9.86
C ASP A 207 3.32 -5.27 8.81
N MET A 208 4.50 -5.67 8.33
CA MET A 208 5.27 -4.95 7.31
C MET A 208 4.64 -5.10 5.92
N SER A 209 4.12 -6.28 5.58
CA SER A 209 3.35 -6.48 4.34
C SER A 209 2.02 -5.72 4.35
N ARG A 210 1.36 -5.58 5.52
CA ARG A 210 0.21 -4.67 5.68
C ARG A 210 0.62 -3.20 5.63
N ALA A 211 1.73 -2.83 6.27
CA ALA A 211 2.27 -1.46 6.28
C ALA A 211 2.73 -0.96 4.91
N SER A 212 3.18 -1.86 4.04
CA SER A 212 3.55 -1.56 2.64
C SER A 212 2.35 -1.15 1.78
N LYS A 213 1.12 -1.38 2.25
CA LYS A 213 -0.09 -1.00 1.50
C LYS A 213 -0.26 0.50 1.55
N THR A 214 -0.05 1.15 0.41
CA THR A 214 -0.25 2.60 0.27
C THR A 214 -1.67 2.91 -0.15
N ASN A 215 -2.20 4.07 0.27
CA ASN A 215 -3.52 4.54 -0.18
C ASN A 215 -3.58 4.63 -1.71
N THR A 216 -2.55 5.26 -2.30
CA THR A 216 -2.42 5.42 -3.75
C THR A 216 -2.35 4.07 -4.45
N GLY A 217 -1.57 3.13 -3.91
CA GLY A 217 -1.43 1.79 -4.45
C GLY A 217 -2.75 1.01 -4.45
N TYR A 218 -3.59 1.22 -3.43
CA TYR A 218 -4.91 0.62 -3.34
C TYR A 218 -5.88 1.17 -4.39
N TYR A 219 -6.05 2.50 -4.47
CA TYR A 219 -7.01 3.09 -5.42
C TYR A 219 -6.61 2.91 -6.89
N LEU A 220 -5.32 2.95 -7.21
CA LEU A 220 -4.85 2.66 -8.58
C LEU A 220 -5.17 1.21 -9.00
N ARG A 221 -5.03 0.25 -8.07
CA ARG A 221 -5.42 -1.15 -8.32
C ARG A 221 -6.94 -1.30 -8.35
N GLY A 222 -7.67 -0.40 -7.71
CA GLY A 222 -9.13 -0.35 -7.76
C GLY A 222 -9.73 -0.02 -9.13
N LEU A 223 -8.94 0.50 -10.07
CA LEU A 223 -9.38 0.82 -11.44
C LEU A 223 -9.84 -0.41 -12.22
N VAL A 224 -9.27 -1.58 -11.91
CA VAL A 224 -9.70 -2.85 -12.47
C VAL A 224 -10.55 -3.55 -11.41
N PRO A 225 -11.82 -3.87 -11.73
CA PRO A 225 -12.68 -4.52 -10.74
C PRO A 225 -12.08 -5.80 -10.15
N GLY A 226 -12.06 -5.85 -8.82
CA GLY A 226 -11.52 -6.96 -8.03
C GLY A 226 -10.03 -6.87 -7.69
N TRP A 227 -9.23 -6.09 -8.43
CA TRP A 227 -7.78 -5.97 -8.14
C TRP A 227 -7.49 -5.18 -6.86
N GLY A 228 -8.31 -4.17 -6.55
CA GLY A 228 -8.24 -3.45 -5.26
C GLY A 228 -8.57 -4.34 -4.06
N GLN A 229 -9.58 -5.19 -4.18
CA GLN A 229 -10.01 -6.13 -3.13
C GLN A 229 -8.96 -7.22 -2.88
N LEU A 230 -8.31 -7.72 -3.93
CA LEU A 230 -7.16 -8.62 -3.78
C LEU A 230 -6.01 -7.95 -3.04
N TYR A 231 -5.70 -6.69 -3.36
CA TYR A 231 -4.68 -5.91 -2.65
C TYR A 231 -5.02 -5.70 -1.17
N ALA A 232 -6.31 -5.56 -0.85
CA ALA A 232 -6.84 -5.46 0.51
C ALA A 232 -6.93 -6.80 1.26
N GLU A 233 -6.30 -7.88 0.78
CA GLU A 233 -6.37 -9.23 1.42
C GLU A 233 -7.81 -9.80 1.49
N GLN A 234 -8.69 -9.43 0.56
CA GLN A 234 -10.05 -9.97 0.45
C GLN A 234 -10.19 -10.86 -0.81
N PRO A 235 -9.63 -12.09 -0.81
CA PRO A 235 -9.54 -12.91 -2.00
C PRO A 235 -10.90 -13.27 -2.60
N VAL A 236 -11.88 -13.62 -1.76
CA VAL A 236 -13.22 -14.03 -2.21
C VAL A 236 -13.93 -12.90 -2.97
N LYS A 237 -13.93 -11.68 -2.40
CA LYS A 237 -14.51 -10.52 -3.09
C LYS A 237 -13.73 -10.18 -4.36
N GLY A 238 -12.40 -10.22 -4.29
CA GLY A 238 -11.55 -9.91 -5.44
C GLY A 238 -11.84 -10.81 -6.63
N TYR A 239 -11.91 -12.13 -6.44
CA TYR A 239 -12.25 -13.06 -7.52
C TYR A 239 -13.70 -12.94 -7.99
N ALA A 240 -14.65 -12.64 -7.09
CA ALA A 240 -16.03 -12.40 -7.48
C ALA A 240 -16.16 -11.20 -8.43
N PHE A 241 -15.50 -10.08 -8.12
CA PHE A 241 -15.51 -8.90 -8.99
C PHE A 241 -14.75 -9.13 -10.30
N ILE A 242 -13.61 -9.82 -10.28
CA ILE A 242 -12.88 -10.19 -11.51
C ILE A 242 -13.76 -11.05 -12.40
N GLY A 243 -14.42 -12.06 -11.84
CA GLY A 243 -15.33 -12.94 -12.58
C GLY A 243 -16.51 -12.17 -13.19
N ALA A 244 -17.16 -11.30 -12.41
CA ALA A 244 -18.26 -10.46 -12.88
C ALA A 244 -17.81 -9.49 -13.99
N PHE A 245 -16.63 -8.90 -13.85
CA PHE A 245 -16.06 -7.98 -14.84
C PHE A 245 -15.71 -8.69 -16.15
N ALA A 246 -15.06 -9.86 -16.08
CA ALA A 246 -14.75 -10.66 -17.25
C ALA A 246 -16.02 -11.12 -17.98
N ALA A 247 -17.01 -11.61 -17.24
CA ALA A 247 -18.28 -12.05 -17.82
C ALA A 247 -19.07 -10.90 -18.48
N SER A 248 -19.22 -9.77 -17.77
CA SER A 248 -19.92 -8.60 -18.31
C SER A 248 -19.16 -7.95 -19.48
N GLY A 249 -17.82 -7.91 -19.42
CA GLY A 249 -16.98 -7.43 -20.53
C GLY A 249 -17.09 -8.31 -21.77
N GLY A 250 -17.10 -9.63 -21.59
CA GLY A 250 -17.35 -10.59 -22.69
C GLY A 250 -18.74 -10.41 -23.31
N PHE A 251 -19.78 -10.26 -22.48
CA PHE A 251 -21.14 -9.99 -22.95
C PHE A 251 -21.24 -8.66 -23.71
N LEU A 252 -20.62 -7.60 -23.19
CA LEU A 252 -20.55 -6.30 -23.86
C LEU A 252 -19.83 -6.38 -25.21
N GLY A 253 -18.68 -7.05 -25.27
CA GLY A 253 -17.94 -7.26 -26.51
C GLY A 253 -18.78 -7.99 -27.56
N TYR A 254 -19.46 -9.06 -27.17
CA TYR A 254 -20.38 -9.79 -28.07
C TYR A 254 -21.53 -8.93 -28.55
N ALA A 255 -22.20 -8.19 -27.64
CA ALA A 255 -23.35 -7.38 -27.98
C ALA A 255 -22.97 -6.22 -28.93
N LEU A 256 -21.82 -5.57 -28.70
CA LEU A 256 -21.28 -4.55 -29.59
C LEU A 256 -20.91 -5.12 -30.96
N TYR A 257 -20.26 -6.29 -31.00
CA TYR A 257 -19.93 -6.96 -32.25
C TYR A 257 -21.18 -7.33 -33.07
N ASN A 258 -22.20 -7.88 -32.42
CA ASN A 258 -23.47 -8.22 -33.08
C ASN A 258 -24.19 -6.96 -33.57
N TYR A 259 -24.16 -5.87 -32.80
CA TYR A 259 -24.72 -4.59 -33.20
C TYR A 259 -24.01 -4.00 -34.42
N THR A 260 -22.68 -3.98 -34.46
CA THR A 260 -21.94 -3.44 -35.62
C THR A 260 -22.22 -4.24 -36.89
N GLN A 261 -22.27 -5.58 -36.79
CA GLN A 261 -22.65 -6.46 -37.91
C GLN A 261 -24.07 -6.19 -38.42
N LYS A 262 -25.07 -6.13 -37.53
CA LYS A 262 -26.46 -5.89 -37.95
C LYS A 262 -26.69 -4.47 -38.45
N ARG A 263 -25.89 -3.52 -37.99
CA ARG A 263 -25.92 -2.15 -38.48
C ARG A 263 -25.34 -2.03 -39.90
N SER A 264 -24.22 -2.70 -40.20
CA SER A 264 -23.67 -2.69 -41.56
C SER A 264 -24.61 -3.37 -42.57
N GLU A 265 -25.24 -4.50 -42.19
CA GLU A 265 -26.25 -5.16 -43.05
C GLU A 265 -27.44 -4.24 -43.42
N TYR A 266 -27.78 -3.30 -42.55
CA TYR A 266 -28.83 -2.29 -42.78
C TYR A 266 -28.31 -1.10 -43.61
N GLU A 267 -27.10 -0.62 -43.32
CA GLU A 267 -26.48 0.52 -44.03
C GLU A 267 -26.10 0.17 -45.48
N ASP A 268 -25.82 -1.10 -45.78
CA ASP A 268 -25.49 -1.59 -47.14
C ASP A 268 -26.73 -1.72 -48.06
N LEU A 269 -27.95 -1.43 -47.57
CA LEU A 269 -29.16 -1.48 -48.38
C LEU A 269 -29.15 -0.39 -49.47
N GLY A 270 -29.13 -0.81 -50.73
CA GLY A 270 -29.20 0.09 -51.88
C GLY A 270 -30.55 0.79 -52.05
N ALA A 271 -30.55 1.89 -52.80
CA ALA A 271 -31.77 2.62 -53.17
C ALA A 271 -32.71 1.72 -54.00
N GLY A 272 -33.99 1.66 -53.61
CA GLY A 272 -35.01 0.82 -54.27
C GLY A 272 -35.24 -0.55 -53.64
N THR A 273 -34.68 -0.82 -52.45
CA THR A 273 -34.93 -2.05 -51.71
C THR A 273 -36.40 -2.20 -51.28
N PRO A 274 -37.00 -3.41 -51.35
CA PRO A 274 -38.37 -3.64 -50.91
C PRO A 274 -38.57 -3.29 -49.44
N THR A 275 -39.67 -2.61 -49.11
CA THR A 275 -39.98 -2.13 -47.75
C THR A 275 -39.99 -3.25 -46.70
N ALA A 276 -40.39 -4.47 -47.07
CA ALA A 276 -40.37 -5.62 -46.18
C ALA A 276 -38.94 -5.98 -45.71
N VAL A 277 -37.98 -5.99 -46.64
CA VAL A 277 -36.56 -6.30 -46.35
C VAL A 277 -35.92 -5.18 -45.53
N PHE A 278 -36.24 -3.93 -45.86
CA PHE A 278 -35.80 -2.77 -45.07
C PHE A 278 -36.28 -2.86 -43.62
N ASN A 279 -37.57 -3.10 -43.40
CA ASN A 279 -38.15 -3.19 -42.06
C ASN A 279 -37.56 -4.35 -41.25
N GLU A 280 -37.31 -5.49 -41.88
CA GLU A 280 -36.69 -6.65 -41.23
C GLU A 280 -35.26 -6.34 -40.75
N LYS A 281 -34.42 -5.78 -41.63
CA LYS A 281 -33.03 -5.41 -41.28
C LYS A 281 -32.97 -4.28 -40.26
N TYR A 282 -33.86 -3.30 -40.38
CA TYR A 282 -33.99 -2.22 -39.40
C TYR A 282 -34.36 -2.76 -38.01
N ASP A 283 -35.39 -3.61 -37.91
CA ASP A 283 -35.81 -4.22 -36.65
C ASP A 283 -34.70 -5.10 -36.03
N ALA A 284 -33.99 -5.87 -36.85
CA ALA A 284 -32.83 -6.65 -36.41
C ALA A 284 -31.72 -5.76 -35.84
N SER A 285 -31.42 -4.63 -36.49
CA SER A 285 -30.44 -3.65 -36.01
C SER A 285 -30.86 -3.00 -34.68
N GLN A 286 -32.15 -2.70 -34.51
CA GLN A 286 -32.69 -2.09 -33.30
C GLN A 286 -32.69 -3.06 -32.11
N LYS A 287 -33.00 -4.34 -32.35
CA LYS A 287 -32.87 -5.40 -31.35
C LYS A 287 -31.42 -5.58 -30.90
N ALA A 288 -30.47 -5.58 -31.84
CA ALA A 288 -29.05 -5.65 -31.52
C ALA A 288 -28.56 -4.41 -30.75
N ALA A 289 -29.05 -3.21 -31.10
CA ALA A 289 -28.77 -1.98 -30.37
C ALA A 289 -29.29 -2.03 -28.93
N THR A 290 -30.51 -2.54 -28.74
CA THR A 290 -31.12 -2.71 -27.42
C THR A 290 -30.29 -3.66 -26.55
N MET A 291 -29.83 -4.78 -27.13
CA MET A 291 -28.92 -5.70 -26.43
C MET A 291 -27.58 -5.05 -26.05
N ALA A 292 -27.00 -4.24 -26.93
CA ALA A 292 -25.77 -3.50 -26.63
C ALA A 292 -25.96 -2.52 -25.45
N TRP A 293 -27.07 -1.78 -25.41
CA TRP A 293 -27.41 -0.91 -24.30
C TRP A 293 -27.58 -1.64 -22.97
N ILE A 294 -28.27 -2.78 -22.98
CA ILE A 294 -28.40 -3.65 -21.80
C ILE A 294 -27.02 -4.10 -21.34
N ALA A 295 -26.16 -4.57 -22.26
CA ALA A 295 -24.82 -5.02 -21.94
C ALA A 295 -23.94 -3.91 -21.36
N THR A 296 -24.03 -2.69 -21.90
CA THR A 296 -23.35 -1.52 -21.33
C THR A 296 -23.85 -1.24 -19.92
N GLY A 297 -25.16 -1.27 -19.69
CA GLY A 297 -25.75 -1.09 -18.36
C GLY A 297 -25.24 -2.11 -17.33
N VAL A 298 -25.17 -3.39 -17.70
CA VAL A 298 -24.64 -4.47 -16.85
C VAL A 298 -23.16 -4.23 -16.54
N PHE A 299 -22.34 -3.93 -17.55
CA PHE A 299 -20.91 -3.67 -17.37
C PHE A 299 -20.65 -2.46 -16.47
N SER A 300 -21.37 -1.35 -16.72
CA SER A 300 -21.29 -0.14 -15.89
C SER A 300 -21.73 -0.41 -14.46
N PHE A 301 -22.77 -1.22 -14.24
CA PHE A 301 -23.21 -1.60 -12.90
C PHE A 301 -22.11 -2.34 -12.13
N VAL A 302 -21.46 -3.34 -12.75
CA VAL A 302 -20.32 -4.05 -12.13
C VAL A 302 -19.20 -3.09 -11.77
N TYR A 303 -18.90 -2.13 -12.66
CA TYR A 303 -17.86 -1.14 -12.42
C TYR A 303 -18.20 -0.20 -11.25
N VAL A 304 -19.43 0.32 -11.20
CA VAL A 304 -19.90 1.18 -10.11
C VAL A 304 -19.93 0.43 -8.78
N ALA A 305 -20.42 -0.81 -8.77
CA ALA A 305 -20.42 -1.66 -7.57
C ALA A 305 -18.99 -1.90 -7.03
N ASN A 306 -18.02 -2.08 -7.92
CA ASN A 306 -16.61 -2.18 -7.54
C ASN A 306 -16.10 -0.90 -6.89
N ILE A 307 -16.38 0.28 -7.47
CA ILE A 307 -15.95 1.56 -6.90
C ILE A 307 -16.58 1.77 -5.52
N ILE A 308 -17.88 1.48 -5.35
CA ILE A 308 -18.55 1.56 -4.05
C ILE A 308 -17.88 0.65 -3.02
N ASP A 309 -17.59 -0.61 -3.39
CA ASP A 309 -16.93 -1.55 -2.48
C ASP A 309 -15.51 -1.10 -2.10
N ILE A 310 -14.74 -0.57 -3.05
CA ILE A 310 -13.40 -0.03 -2.80
C ILE A 310 -13.43 1.17 -1.85
N VAL A 311 -14.39 2.08 -2.01
CA VAL A 311 -14.44 3.30 -1.20
C VAL A 311 -14.95 3.01 0.22
N PHE A 312 -15.95 2.12 0.37
CA PHE A 312 -16.69 1.99 1.63
C PHE A 312 -16.47 0.67 2.38
N PHE A 313 -16.23 -0.44 1.70
CA PHE A 313 -16.34 -1.78 2.32
C PHE A 313 -15.05 -2.59 2.33
N SER A 314 -14.12 -2.31 1.44
CA SER A 314 -12.89 -3.10 1.24
C SER A 314 -11.62 -2.30 1.53
N LYS A 315 -11.76 -1.14 2.16
CA LYS A 315 -10.64 -0.25 2.50
C LYS A 315 -9.77 -0.89 3.60
N PRO A 316 -8.48 -1.17 3.35
CA PRO A 316 -7.57 -1.69 4.38
C PRO A 316 -7.11 -0.58 5.34
N ASP A 317 -6.55 -0.97 6.48
CA ASP A 317 -5.94 -0.03 7.44
C ASP A 317 -4.59 0.46 6.92
N PHE A 318 -4.52 1.72 6.49
CA PHE A 318 -3.32 2.35 5.91
C PHE A 318 -2.43 2.94 7.00
N ARG A 319 -1.96 2.08 7.90
CA ARG A 319 -1.31 2.51 9.15
C ARG A 319 0.11 3.09 8.99
N ASN A 320 0.72 3.04 7.81
CA ASN A 320 2.10 3.47 7.55
C ASN A 320 2.30 4.10 6.16
N ASP A 321 1.35 4.90 5.68
CA ASP A 321 1.56 5.66 4.44
C ASP A 321 2.58 6.79 4.69
N PRO A 322 3.78 6.79 4.08
CA PRO A 322 4.75 7.88 4.25
C PRO A 322 4.25 9.22 3.70
N ASN A 323 3.14 9.25 2.95
CA ASN A 323 2.43 10.47 2.56
C ASN A 323 1.37 10.94 3.59
N GLN A 324 1.14 10.22 4.69
CA GLN A 324 0.32 10.67 5.83
C GLN A 324 1.19 11.28 6.93
N THR A 325 1.92 12.35 6.62
CA THR A 325 2.32 13.32 7.65
C THR A 325 1.13 14.22 7.96
N GLY A 326 0.17 13.72 8.74
CA GLY A 326 -0.98 14.53 9.12
C GLY A 326 -2.05 13.80 9.91
N LEU A 327 -2.01 14.00 11.23
CA LEU A 327 -3.11 13.80 12.18
C LEU A 327 -3.72 12.39 12.22
N VAL A 328 -3.13 11.55 13.06
CA VAL A 328 -3.85 10.48 13.75
C VAL A 328 -4.91 11.16 14.62
N ILE A 329 -6.15 11.24 14.14
CA ILE A 329 -7.30 11.50 15.01
C ILE A 329 -7.60 10.17 15.70
N ASP A 330 -6.97 9.97 16.85
CA ASP A 330 -7.40 8.96 17.80
C ASP A 330 -8.81 9.35 18.28
N ASN A 331 -9.75 8.44 18.08
CA ASN A 331 -11.15 8.61 18.43
C ASN A 331 -11.35 8.29 19.91
N SER A 332 -10.61 8.98 20.78
CA SER A 332 -10.77 8.95 22.23
C SER A 332 -11.31 10.31 22.67
N THR A 333 -12.63 10.39 22.81
CA THR A 333 -13.37 11.58 23.23
C THR A 333 -13.08 11.99 24.69
N ASP A 334 -12.18 11.29 25.39
CA ASP A 334 -11.89 11.50 26.81
C ASP A 334 -10.63 12.36 27.08
N PHE A 335 -9.77 12.60 26.08
CA PHE A 335 -8.52 13.35 26.33
C PHE A 335 -8.67 14.88 26.24
N ILE A 336 -9.66 15.37 25.50
CA ILE A 336 -9.82 16.82 25.23
C ILE A 336 -10.36 17.59 26.45
N ILE A 337 -11.00 16.92 27.43
CA ILE A 337 -11.55 17.62 28.60
C ILE A 337 -10.47 17.91 29.68
N SER A 338 -9.35 17.16 29.72
CA SER A 338 -8.32 17.39 30.75
C SER A 338 -7.25 18.43 30.38
N SER A 339 -7.09 18.75 29.09
CA SER A 339 -6.08 19.70 28.60
C SER A 339 -6.62 21.12 28.39
N LEU A 340 -7.95 21.29 28.28
CA LEU A 340 -8.59 22.61 28.10
C LEU A 340 -8.84 23.37 29.42
N SER A 341 -8.68 22.73 30.58
CA SER A 341 -8.89 23.40 31.88
C SER A 341 -7.65 24.12 32.44
N ARG A 342 -6.50 24.11 31.75
CA ARG A 342 -5.25 24.70 32.23
C ARG A 342 -4.78 25.96 31.50
N THR A 343 -5.54 26.45 30.50
CA THR A 343 -5.03 27.48 29.58
C THR A 343 -5.93 28.69 29.38
N ILE A 344 -6.95 28.90 30.23
CA ILE A 344 -7.79 30.10 30.15
C ILE A 344 -7.49 31.02 31.34
N PRO A 345 -6.91 32.22 31.13
CA PRO A 345 -6.81 33.22 32.18
C PRO A 345 -8.19 33.77 32.57
N GLU A 346 -8.33 34.09 33.85
CA GLU A 346 -9.54 34.46 34.64
C GLU A 346 -10.25 35.76 34.19
N SER A 347 -10.05 36.25 32.96
CA SER A 347 -10.55 37.56 32.51
C SER A 347 -11.53 37.52 31.34
N VAL A 348 -12.11 36.36 31.00
CA VAL A 348 -13.05 36.21 29.86
C VAL A 348 -14.30 35.40 30.22
N GLU A 349 -14.62 35.20 31.50
CA GLU A 349 -15.85 34.50 31.91
C GLU A 349 -17.12 35.37 31.77
N ASP A 350 -17.03 36.70 31.86
CA ASP A 350 -18.23 37.56 31.92
C ASP A 350 -18.91 37.83 30.56
N SER A 351 -18.25 37.57 29.43
CA SER A 351 -18.82 37.83 28.09
C SER A 351 -19.45 36.61 27.43
N LEU A 352 -19.18 35.40 27.91
CA LEU A 352 -19.65 34.14 27.31
C LEU A 352 -20.92 33.57 27.98
N VAL A 353 -21.21 33.95 29.23
CA VAL A 353 -22.41 33.49 29.95
C VAL A 353 -23.70 34.22 29.50
N LEU A 354 -23.58 35.40 28.89
CA LEU A 354 -24.73 36.18 28.39
C LEU A 354 -25.20 35.82 26.97
N GLY A 355 -24.45 34.98 26.24
CA GLY A 355 -24.76 34.62 24.85
C GLY A 355 -25.61 33.36 24.66
N ILE A 356 -25.64 32.46 25.66
CA ILE A 356 -26.21 31.10 25.49
C ILE A 356 -27.63 30.97 26.10
N THR A 357 -28.15 31.99 26.77
CA THR A 357 -29.54 32.02 27.29
C THR A 357 -30.55 32.80 26.41
N ARG A 358 -30.15 33.27 25.22
CA ARG A 358 -31.07 33.84 24.21
C ARG A 358 -31.03 33.07 22.89
N ARG A 359 -31.42 31.80 22.91
CA ARG A 359 -32.05 31.09 21.79
C ARG A 359 -32.64 29.78 22.30
N PHE A 360 -33.83 29.92 22.91
CA PHE A 360 -34.92 28.99 22.61
C PHE A 360 -35.26 29.08 21.13
#